data_AF-A0A976FL46-F1
#
_entry.id   AF-A0A976FL46-F1
#
_cell.length_a   1.000
_cell.length_b   1.000
_cell.length_c   1.000
_cell.angle_alpha   90.00
_cell.angle_beta   90.00
_cell.angle_gamma   90.00
#
_symmetry.space_group_name_H-M   'P 1'
#
loop_
_entity.id
_entity.type
_entity.pdbx_description
1 polymer ?
#
loop_
_entity_poly.entity_id
_entity_poly.type
_entity_poly.pdbx_seq_one_letter_code
_entity_poly.pdbx_strand_id
1 'polypeptide(L)'
;MATVATVSAGSPYQENPLKPILFAATYTRDEGWINGTGKGIYTYQFDTTTGSLTPWAVTPVGINPIFVLSTTKVFSTGQRVIYAINAVNENSAKLPGTQTGYVSALTLQHDGTLKLLNTLETLGGSPTHISLSPKQDHIIVSCYGGSLTMFPLKHDGSLGDANFHQAFKQSDEIKSIIHSATWLVNSNHVVVANLGTDELLQYNFDVENQDLKPLKPVKVAAGSGPRHMVVNPNGKVAYVVNEVANTIDVLSVDKASKLLKSPSIQTITTLPADFKAPSTSAEIVLSKNGKFIYSSNRGQDSIAIFKVNENDGTLTLVGFESSRGKGPRGFTIYGDWLIVTNQNSDDMYVFKVDSTTGLLQCTGKSYKINTAVCLHVAEF
;
A
#
# COMPACT_ATOMS: atom_id res chain seq x y z
N MET A 1 -29.49 -62.52 12.96
CA MET A 1 -29.27 -61.10 13.31
C MET A 1 -27.82 -60.79 13.00
N ALA A 2 -27.56 -59.99 11.96
CA ALA A 2 -26.21 -59.57 11.59
C ALA A 2 -25.98 -58.16 12.15
N THR A 3 -25.00 -58.03 13.04
CA THR A 3 -24.59 -56.76 13.65
C THR A 3 -23.71 -56.00 12.67
N VAL A 4 -24.21 -54.88 12.16
CA VAL A 4 -23.45 -53.97 11.30
C VAL A 4 -22.56 -53.11 12.21
N ALA A 5 -21.24 -53.25 12.05
CA ALA A 5 -20.27 -52.38 12.69
C ALA A 5 -20.26 -51.01 11.98
N THR A 6 -20.62 -49.96 12.70
CA THR A 6 -20.51 -48.58 12.24
C THR A 6 -19.06 -48.13 12.31
N VAL A 7 -18.48 -47.82 11.16
CA VAL A 7 -17.18 -47.15 11.04
C VAL A 7 -17.37 -45.71 11.50
N SER A 8 -16.70 -45.29 12.58
CA SER A 8 -16.71 -43.89 12.99
C SER A 8 -15.92 -43.08 11.96
N ALA A 9 -16.59 -42.14 11.30
CA ALA A 9 -15.94 -41.14 10.47
C ALA A 9 -14.88 -40.39 11.30
N GLY A 10 -13.66 -40.32 10.78
CA GLY A 10 -12.58 -39.53 11.37
C GLY A 10 -12.99 -38.07 11.54
N SER A 11 -12.48 -37.47 12.62
CA SER A 11 -12.65 -36.06 12.97
C SER A 11 -12.46 -35.13 11.77
N PRO A 12 -13.27 -34.06 11.61
CA PRO A 12 -12.98 -33.03 10.62
C PRO A 12 -11.62 -32.41 10.94
N TYR A 13 -10.84 -32.11 9.90
CA TYR A 13 -9.64 -31.31 9.98
C TYR A 13 -9.92 -30.07 10.83
N GLN A 14 -9.26 -29.94 11.98
CA GLN A 14 -9.17 -28.65 12.65
C GLN A 14 -8.38 -27.75 11.71
N GLU A 15 -9.06 -26.82 11.03
CA GLU A 15 -8.38 -25.69 10.39
C GLU A 15 -7.56 -25.00 11.47
N ASN A 16 -6.23 -25.09 11.36
CA ASN A 16 -5.36 -24.26 12.19
C ASN A 16 -5.75 -22.80 11.93
N PRO A 17 -6.00 -21.99 12.97
CA PRO A 17 -6.37 -20.60 12.77
C PRO A 17 -5.24 -19.90 12.02
N LEU A 18 -5.60 -19.15 10.97
CA LEU A 18 -4.64 -18.34 10.21
C LEU A 18 -3.88 -17.42 11.17
N LYS A 19 -2.57 -17.31 10.97
CA LYS A 19 -1.70 -16.46 11.79
C LYS A 19 -1.36 -15.18 11.03
N PRO A 20 -1.36 -14.02 11.69
CA PRO A 20 -0.93 -12.79 11.04
C PRO A 20 0.59 -12.82 10.81
N ILE A 21 0.96 -12.56 9.57
CA ILE A 21 2.35 -12.46 9.10
C ILE A 21 2.57 -11.02 8.65
N LEU A 22 3.65 -10.41 9.13
CA LEU A 22 4.12 -9.13 8.65
C LEU A 22 5.13 -9.35 7.53
N PHE A 23 4.89 -8.70 6.39
CA PHE A 23 5.80 -8.59 5.25
C PHE A 23 6.44 -7.21 5.27
N ALA A 24 7.77 -7.15 5.14
CA ALA A 24 8.50 -5.89 5.04
C ALA A 24 9.36 -5.85 3.77
N ALA A 25 9.06 -4.89 2.90
CA ALA A 25 9.67 -4.73 1.59
C ALA A 25 10.77 -3.65 1.63
N THR A 26 11.87 -3.83 0.88
CA THR A 26 13.11 -3.05 1.04
C THR A 26 13.69 -2.55 -0.27
N TYR A 27 14.45 -1.45 -0.19
CA TYR A 27 15.47 -1.15 -1.20
C TYR A 27 16.68 -2.08 -0.98
N THR A 28 17.27 -2.57 -2.06
CA THR A 28 18.35 -3.59 -2.02
C THR A 28 19.57 -3.18 -2.84
N ARG A 29 19.52 -2.01 -3.50
CA ARG A 29 20.59 -1.46 -4.32
C ARG A 29 20.71 0.05 -4.07
N ASP A 30 21.91 0.56 -4.25
CA ASP A 30 22.15 2.01 -4.30
C ASP A 30 21.50 2.60 -5.57
N GLU A 31 20.59 3.55 -5.39
CA GLU A 31 19.91 4.29 -6.46
C GLU A 31 20.41 5.75 -6.56
N GLY A 32 21.50 6.09 -5.85
CA GLY A 32 22.10 7.43 -5.81
C GLY A 32 21.38 8.43 -4.87
N TRP A 33 20.07 8.27 -4.69
CA TRP A 33 19.29 9.03 -3.71
C TRP A 33 18.98 8.22 -2.42
N ILE A 34 19.17 6.91 -2.47
CA ILE A 34 19.13 5.99 -1.33
C ILE A 34 20.17 4.89 -1.53
N ASN A 35 20.96 4.60 -0.49
CA ASN A 35 21.84 3.44 -0.47
C ASN A 35 21.07 2.21 0.06
N GLY A 36 20.38 1.49 -0.82
CA GLY A 36 19.60 0.31 -0.45
C GLY A 36 20.47 -0.85 0.01
N THR A 37 20.27 -1.33 1.23
CA THR A 37 21.06 -2.43 1.82
C THR A 37 20.22 -3.60 2.34
N GLY A 38 18.89 -3.51 2.20
CA GLY A 38 17.97 -4.62 2.44
C GLY A 38 18.28 -5.83 1.55
N LYS A 39 17.74 -7.00 1.92
CA LYS A 39 18.02 -8.27 1.24
C LYS A 39 16.82 -8.86 0.49
N GLY A 40 15.73 -8.10 0.37
CA GLY A 40 14.51 -8.52 -0.33
C GLY A 40 13.26 -8.24 0.49
N ILE A 41 12.37 -9.23 0.59
CA ILE A 41 11.17 -9.17 1.43
C ILE A 41 11.40 -10.01 2.69
N TYR A 42 11.22 -9.39 3.85
CA TYR A 42 11.33 -10.01 5.16
C TYR A 42 9.94 -10.45 5.63
N THR A 43 9.85 -11.63 6.24
CA THR A 43 8.64 -12.12 6.90
C THR A 43 8.86 -12.23 8.39
N TYR A 44 7.84 -11.83 9.17
CA TYR A 44 7.81 -11.97 10.61
C TYR A 44 6.50 -12.63 11.02
N GLN A 45 6.57 -13.57 11.95
CA GLN A 45 5.39 -14.04 12.66
C GLN A 45 4.96 -12.95 13.64
N PHE A 46 3.72 -12.47 13.53
CA PHE A 46 3.21 -11.40 14.36
C PHE A 46 2.37 -11.94 15.51
N ASP A 47 2.80 -11.72 16.75
CA ASP A 47 1.99 -11.99 17.93
C ASP A 47 1.15 -10.75 18.27
N THR A 48 -0.14 -10.81 17.94
CA THR A 48 -1.11 -9.73 18.18
C THR A 48 -1.50 -9.57 19.64
N THR A 49 -1.15 -10.52 20.51
CA THR A 49 -1.38 -10.40 21.96
C THR A 49 -0.35 -9.46 22.58
N THR A 50 0.92 -9.56 22.15
CA THR A 50 2.04 -8.82 22.76
C THR A 50 2.61 -7.72 21.88
N GLY A 51 2.29 -7.72 20.58
CA GLY A 51 2.89 -6.84 19.58
C GLY A 51 4.29 -7.30 19.14
N SER A 52 4.69 -8.53 19.46
CA SER A 52 6.03 -9.04 19.15
C SER A 52 6.15 -9.54 17.71
N LEU A 53 7.29 -9.30 17.09
CA LEU A 53 7.61 -9.75 15.73
C LEU A 53 8.76 -10.74 15.81
N THR A 54 8.49 -12.01 15.52
CA THR A 54 9.54 -13.03 15.45
C THR A 54 10.03 -13.10 14.01
N PRO A 55 11.30 -12.79 13.71
CA PRO A 55 11.85 -12.94 12.36
C PRO A 55 11.64 -14.38 11.88
N TRP A 56 11.15 -14.52 10.65
CA TRP A 56 10.84 -15.84 10.09
C TRP A 56 11.74 -16.17 8.90
N ALA A 57 11.69 -15.38 7.84
CA ALA A 57 12.57 -15.56 6.69
C ALA A 57 12.89 -14.23 5.99
N VAL A 58 13.87 -14.29 5.08
CA VAL A 58 14.18 -13.22 4.14
C VAL A 58 14.27 -13.83 2.75
N THR A 59 13.50 -13.30 1.82
CA THR A 59 13.45 -13.82 0.45
C THR A 59 13.95 -12.76 -0.52
N PRO A 60 15.04 -13.03 -1.28
CA PRO A 60 15.42 -12.19 -2.41
C PRO A 60 14.34 -12.26 -3.50
N VAL A 61 13.72 -11.12 -3.81
CA VAL A 61 12.69 -10.99 -4.85
C VAL A 61 13.15 -9.92 -5.83
N GLY A 62 14.19 -10.20 -6.60
CA GLY A 62 14.81 -9.22 -7.50
C GLY A 62 15.42 -8.01 -6.79
N ILE A 63 15.66 -6.94 -7.55
CA ILE A 63 16.23 -5.68 -7.05
C ILE A 63 15.09 -4.76 -6.59
N ASN A 64 15.23 -4.16 -5.42
CA ASN A 64 14.30 -3.20 -4.84
C ASN A 64 12.83 -3.68 -4.81
N PRO A 65 12.49 -4.83 -4.20
CA PRO A 65 11.11 -5.18 -3.91
C PRO A 65 10.55 -4.22 -2.84
N ILE A 66 10.08 -3.04 -3.22
CA ILE A 66 9.79 -1.93 -2.29
C ILE A 66 8.33 -1.84 -1.85
N PHE A 67 7.43 -2.60 -2.45
CA PHE A 67 6.02 -2.61 -2.08
C PHE A 67 5.48 -4.01 -2.19
N VAL A 68 4.67 -4.40 -1.22
CA VAL A 68 4.08 -5.73 -1.13
C VAL A 68 2.65 -5.63 -0.61
N LEU A 69 1.76 -6.46 -1.14
CA LEU A 69 0.44 -6.73 -0.59
C LEU A 69 0.04 -8.16 -0.90
N SER A 70 -1.02 -8.65 -0.26
CA SER A 70 -1.56 -9.98 -0.51
C SER A 70 -3.05 -9.94 -0.83
N THR A 71 -3.53 -11.00 -1.48
CA THR A 71 -4.96 -11.27 -1.59
C THR A 71 -5.54 -11.70 -0.24
N THR A 72 -6.85 -11.51 -0.09
CA THR A 72 -7.63 -12.20 0.96
C THR A 72 -8.27 -13.46 0.43
N LYS A 73 -8.52 -13.55 -0.89
CA LYS A 73 -9.03 -14.78 -1.51
C LYS A 73 -7.95 -15.83 -1.66
N VAL A 74 -8.38 -17.08 -1.56
CA VAL A 74 -7.58 -18.28 -1.84
C VAL A 74 -7.77 -18.66 -3.31
N PHE A 75 -6.68 -18.91 -4.03
CA PHE A 75 -6.71 -19.32 -5.43
C PHE A 75 -6.74 -20.85 -5.56
N SER A 76 -6.76 -21.36 -6.80
CA SER A 76 -6.87 -22.81 -7.05
C SER A 76 -5.71 -23.65 -6.54
N THR A 77 -4.60 -23.00 -6.18
CA THR A 77 -3.44 -23.59 -5.51
C THR A 77 -3.71 -23.89 -4.02
N GLY A 78 -4.86 -23.46 -3.48
CA GLY A 78 -5.16 -23.53 -2.06
C GLY A 78 -4.43 -22.46 -1.23
N GLN A 79 -3.77 -21.50 -1.89
CA GLN A 79 -2.97 -20.46 -1.23
C GLN A 79 -3.49 -19.05 -1.57
N ARG A 80 -3.32 -18.11 -0.65
CA ARG A 80 -3.36 -16.68 -0.95
C ARG A 80 -2.08 -16.30 -1.70
N VAL A 81 -2.17 -15.28 -2.55
CA VAL A 81 -1.04 -14.81 -3.36
C VAL A 81 -0.58 -13.44 -2.88
N ILE A 82 0.73 -13.23 -2.92
CA ILE A 82 1.43 -12.01 -2.56
C ILE A 82 1.93 -11.38 -3.86
N TYR A 83 1.76 -10.07 -4.02
CA TYR A 83 2.29 -9.32 -5.14
C TYR A 83 3.34 -8.33 -4.64
N ALA A 84 4.46 -8.26 -5.33
CA ALA A 84 5.55 -7.34 -5.03
C ALA A 84 6.07 -6.66 -6.29
N ILE A 85 6.49 -5.41 -6.18
CA ILE A 85 7.07 -4.63 -7.28
C ILE A 85 8.55 -4.34 -7.06
N ASN A 86 9.31 -4.40 -8.14
CA ASN A 86 10.72 -4.08 -8.23
C ASN A 86 10.91 -2.67 -8.79
N ALA A 87 11.25 -1.71 -7.93
CA ALA A 87 11.46 -0.31 -8.30
C ALA A 87 12.83 -0.11 -8.96
N VAL A 88 12.90 -0.48 -10.24
CA VAL A 88 14.08 -0.29 -11.11
C VAL A 88 13.70 0.42 -12.39
N ASN A 89 14.71 0.88 -13.14
CA ASN A 89 14.57 1.54 -14.44
C ASN A 89 15.40 0.80 -15.49
N GLU A 90 15.07 -0.47 -15.74
CA GLU A 90 15.74 -1.30 -16.74
C GLU A 90 15.17 -1.05 -18.14
N ASN A 91 15.92 -1.39 -19.19
CA ASN A 91 15.40 -1.27 -20.56
C ASN A 91 14.27 -2.30 -20.76
N SER A 92 13.12 -1.83 -21.24
CA SER A 92 11.99 -2.72 -21.51
C SER A 92 12.27 -3.58 -22.75
N ALA A 93 12.06 -4.89 -22.64
CA ALA A 93 12.07 -5.79 -23.79
C ALA A 93 10.74 -5.77 -24.53
N LYS A 94 9.63 -5.40 -23.86
CA LYS A 94 8.29 -5.30 -24.45
C LYS A 94 8.05 -3.98 -25.19
N LEU A 95 8.66 -2.89 -24.74
CA LEU A 95 8.54 -1.54 -25.30
C LEU A 95 9.94 -0.95 -25.57
N PRO A 96 10.58 -1.29 -26.70
CA PRO A 96 11.93 -0.83 -27.02
C PRO A 96 12.08 0.69 -26.95
N GLY A 97 13.17 1.15 -26.35
CA GLY A 97 13.45 2.59 -26.14
C GLY A 97 12.80 3.19 -24.90
N THR A 98 12.10 2.38 -24.08
CA THR A 98 11.51 2.81 -22.81
C THR A 98 12.12 2.06 -21.61
N GLN A 99 11.84 2.55 -20.41
CA GLN A 99 12.26 1.92 -19.15
C GLN A 99 11.11 1.17 -18.47
N THR A 100 11.43 0.11 -17.74
CA THR A 100 10.49 -0.70 -16.95
C THR A 100 11.04 -1.04 -15.56
N GLY A 101 10.13 -1.32 -14.63
CA GLY A 101 10.39 -2.19 -13.49
C GLY A 101 9.67 -3.53 -13.64
N TYR A 102 9.46 -4.22 -12.53
CA TYR A 102 8.80 -5.53 -12.54
C TYR A 102 7.74 -5.66 -11.47
N VAL A 103 6.79 -6.57 -11.70
CA VAL A 103 5.83 -7.03 -10.72
C VAL A 103 5.86 -8.55 -10.68
N SER A 104 5.88 -9.10 -9.46
CA SER A 104 6.01 -10.54 -9.19
C SER A 104 4.81 -11.03 -8.39
N ALA A 105 4.30 -12.22 -8.74
CA ALA A 105 3.34 -12.98 -7.94
C ALA A 105 4.07 -14.09 -7.17
N LEU A 106 3.79 -14.23 -5.88
CA LEU A 106 4.47 -15.14 -4.97
C LEU A 106 3.49 -15.85 -4.03
N THR A 107 3.89 -16.99 -3.48
CA THR A 107 3.18 -17.63 -2.38
C THR A 107 4.07 -17.87 -1.17
N LEU A 108 3.48 -17.76 0.02
CA LEU A 108 4.17 -18.02 1.28
C LEU A 108 4.40 -19.52 1.48
N GLN A 109 5.63 -19.89 1.84
CA GLN A 109 6.02 -21.26 2.16
C GLN A 109 5.98 -21.51 3.67
N HIS A 110 5.97 -22.78 4.07
CA HIS A 110 5.92 -23.22 5.47
C HIS A 110 7.14 -22.80 6.31
N ASP A 111 8.26 -22.48 5.67
CA ASP A 111 9.48 -21.96 6.30
C ASP A 111 9.52 -20.42 6.34
N GLY A 112 8.46 -19.74 5.89
CA GLY A 112 8.34 -18.29 5.85
C GLY A 112 8.90 -17.64 4.59
N THR A 113 9.56 -18.40 3.71
CA THR A 113 10.08 -17.88 2.43
C THR A 113 8.96 -17.65 1.42
N LEU A 114 9.23 -16.85 0.39
CA LEU A 114 8.29 -16.60 -0.71
C LEU A 114 8.72 -17.37 -1.96
N LYS A 115 7.81 -18.19 -2.49
CA LYS A 115 8.01 -18.89 -3.75
C LYS A 115 7.45 -18.06 -4.90
N LEU A 116 8.29 -17.76 -5.88
CA LEU A 116 7.86 -17.07 -7.10
C LEU A 116 6.93 -17.94 -7.95
N LEU A 117 5.81 -17.36 -8.39
CA LEU A 117 4.93 -17.93 -9.43
C LEU A 117 5.35 -17.43 -10.81
N ASN A 118 5.37 -16.10 -11.00
CA ASN A 118 5.90 -15.45 -12.19
C ASN A 118 6.22 -13.97 -11.94
N THR A 119 6.94 -13.38 -12.88
CA THR A 119 7.29 -11.96 -12.92
C THR A 119 7.01 -11.40 -14.31
N LEU A 120 6.49 -10.18 -14.39
CA LEU A 120 6.25 -9.45 -15.64
C LEU A 120 6.83 -8.04 -15.58
N GLU A 121 7.16 -7.48 -16.75
CA GLU A 121 7.47 -6.05 -16.87
C GLU A 121 6.25 -5.19 -16.52
N THR A 122 6.46 -4.12 -15.76
CA THR A 122 5.40 -3.15 -15.43
C THR A 122 5.10 -2.20 -16.59
N LEU A 123 5.86 -2.27 -17.68
CA LEU A 123 5.78 -1.37 -18.84
C LEU A 123 6.04 0.10 -18.48
N GLY A 124 6.68 0.33 -17.34
CA GLY A 124 6.96 1.65 -16.82
C GLY A 124 8.03 1.60 -15.74
N GLY A 125 8.97 2.53 -15.80
CA GLY A 125 10.10 2.61 -14.87
C GLY A 125 9.66 2.95 -13.44
N SER A 126 10.40 2.41 -12.48
CA SER A 126 10.27 2.68 -11.05
C SER A 126 8.82 2.53 -10.53
N PRO A 127 8.23 1.32 -10.59
CA PRO A 127 6.95 1.04 -9.96
C PRO A 127 6.99 1.39 -8.47
N THR A 128 5.88 1.92 -7.94
CA THR A 128 5.79 2.47 -6.57
C THR A 128 4.68 1.90 -5.72
N HIS A 129 3.60 1.42 -6.32
CA HIS A 129 2.43 0.96 -5.60
C HIS A 129 1.65 -0.09 -6.40
N ILE A 130 1.03 -1.04 -5.70
CA ILE A 130 0.12 -2.00 -6.28
C ILE A 130 -1.26 -1.87 -5.60
N SER A 131 -2.32 -1.97 -6.38
CA SER A 131 -3.68 -2.07 -5.87
C SER A 131 -4.39 -3.27 -6.46
N LEU A 132 -5.06 -4.07 -5.62
CA LEU A 132 -5.95 -5.15 -6.06
C LEU A 132 -7.34 -4.60 -6.41
N SER A 133 -7.94 -5.12 -7.48
CA SER A 133 -9.37 -4.87 -7.76
C SER A 133 -10.25 -5.38 -6.63
N PRO A 134 -11.49 -4.87 -6.45
CA PRO A 134 -12.40 -5.35 -5.41
C PRO A 134 -12.67 -6.86 -5.46
N LYS A 135 -12.70 -7.45 -6.67
CA LYS A 135 -12.84 -8.91 -6.88
C LYS A 135 -11.51 -9.67 -6.79
N GLN A 136 -10.40 -8.95 -6.60
CA GLN A 136 -9.03 -9.45 -6.59
C GLN A 136 -8.72 -10.29 -7.84
N ASP A 137 -9.30 -9.93 -8.97
CA ASP A 137 -9.10 -10.55 -10.28
C ASP A 137 -8.14 -9.75 -11.18
N HIS A 138 -7.74 -8.55 -10.73
CA HIS A 138 -6.75 -7.71 -11.39
C HIS A 138 -5.86 -7.04 -10.35
N ILE A 139 -4.66 -6.67 -10.76
CA ILE A 139 -3.82 -5.69 -10.07
C ILE A 139 -3.56 -4.48 -10.96
N ILE A 140 -3.46 -3.31 -10.35
CA ILE A 140 -2.98 -2.09 -10.98
C ILE A 140 -1.63 -1.74 -10.35
N VAL A 141 -0.64 -1.48 -11.20
CA VAL A 141 0.70 -1.02 -10.81
C VAL A 141 0.85 0.44 -11.22
N SER A 142 1.17 1.29 -10.24
CA SER A 142 1.55 2.69 -10.45
C SER A 142 3.06 2.79 -10.65
N CYS A 143 3.49 3.53 -11.68
CA CYS A 143 4.89 3.72 -12.00
C CYS A 143 5.30 5.18 -11.87
N TYR A 144 6.28 5.46 -11.01
CA TYR A 144 6.81 6.80 -10.76
C TYR A 144 7.32 7.47 -12.04
N GLY A 145 7.79 6.67 -13.02
CA GLY A 145 8.15 7.12 -14.37
C GLY A 145 7.00 7.71 -15.18
N GLY A 146 5.79 7.78 -14.62
CA GLY A 146 4.62 8.41 -15.23
C GLY A 146 3.83 7.45 -16.09
N SER A 147 3.53 6.26 -15.57
CA SER A 147 2.61 5.33 -16.23
C SER A 147 1.78 4.53 -15.23
N LEU A 148 0.72 3.90 -15.75
CA LEU A 148 -0.20 3.03 -15.04
C LEU A 148 -0.40 1.76 -15.87
N THR A 149 -0.30 0.60 -15.24
CA THR A 149 -0.45 -0.69 -15.94
C THR A 149 -1.35 -1.61 -15.13
N MET A 150 -2.27 -2.32 -15.80
CA MET A 150 -3.16 -3.30 -15.16
C MET A 150 -2.89 -4.70 -15.70
N PHE A 151 -2.90 -5.68 -14.80
CA PHE A 151 -2.70 -7.09 -15.10
C PHE A 151 -3.89 -7.90 -14.58
N PRO A 152 -4.49 -8.77 -15.40
CA PRO A 152 -5.45 -9.75 -14.91
C PRO A 152 -4.73 -10.83 -14.10
N LEU A 153 -5.44 -11.44 -13.16
CA LEU A 153 -4.95 -12.53 -12.34
C LEU A 153 -5.52 -13.85 -12.86
N LYS A 154 -4.64 -14.82 -13.08
CA LYS A 154 -5.01 -16.18 -13.50
C LYS A 154 -5.67 -16.95 -12.36
N HIS A 155 -6.20 -18.12 -12.68
CA HIS A 155 -6.92 -18.99 -11.73
C HIS A 155 -6.04 -19.46 -10.55
N ASP A 156 -4.73 -19.59 -10.76
CA ASP A 156 -3.73 -19.90 -9.73
C ASP A 156 -3.20 -18.65 -8.99
N GLY A 157 -3.64 -17.46 -9.40
CA GLY A 157 -3.25 -16.15 -8.89
C GLY A 157 -1.95 -15.59 -9.47
N SER A 158 -1.30 -16.31 -10.40
CA SER A 158 -0.20 -15.75 -11.19
C SER A 158 -0.70 -14.63 -12.13
N LEU A 159 0.22 -13.80 -12.60
CA LEU A 159 -0.11 -12.66 -13.47
C LEU A 159 -0.39 -13.12 -14.90
N GLY A 160 -1.44 -12.58 -15.53
CA GLY A 160 -1.63 -12.57 -16.98
C GLY A 160 -0.96 -11.36 -17.63
N ASP A 161 -0.83 -11.37 -18.95
CA ASP A 161 -0.30 -10.24 -19.71
C ASP A 161 -1.13 -8.98 -19.47
N ALA A 162 -0.47 -7.81 -19.47
CA ALA A 162 -1.14 -6.55 -19.21
C ALA A 162 -2.31 -6.32 -20.18
N ASN A 163 -3.49 -6.02 -19.66
CA ASN A 163 -4.69 -5.70 -20.44
C ASN A 163 -5.00 -4.20 -20.49
N PHE A 164 -4.26 -3.39 -19.73
CA PHE A 164 -4.25 -1.93 -19.86
C PHE A 164 -2.85 -1.38 -19.58
N HIS A 165 -2.45 -0.38 -20.36
CA HIS A 165 -1.26 0.41 -20.12
C HIS A 165 -1.48 1.84 -20.61
N GLN A 166 -1.16 2.82 -19.76
CA GLN A 166 -1.16 4.22 -20.13
C GLN A 166 0.13 4.89 -19.66
N ALA A 167 0.91 5.40 -20.60
CA ALA A 167 1.98 6.35 -20.34
C ALA A 167 1.43 7.78 -20.37
N PHE A 168 1.81 8.60 -19.39
CA PHE A 168 1.38 9.99 -19.29
C PHE A 168 2.41 10.94 -19.89
N LYS A 169 1.98 12.17 -20.18
CA LYS A 169 2.84 13.17 -20.83
C LYS A 169 4.08 13.43 -19.96
N GLN A 170 5.24 13.39 -20.62
CA GLN A 170 6.53 13.80 -20.11
C GLN A 170 7.10 14.87 -21.05
N SER A 171 7.48 16.02 -20.50
CA SER A 171 8.16 17.11 -21.19
C SER A 171 8.88 18.00 -20.17
N ASP A 172 9.71 18.94 -20.63
CA ASP A 172 10.39 19.89 -19.74
C ASP A 172 9.43 20.69 -18.85
N GLU A 173 8.21 20.95 -19.32
CA GLU A 173 7.16 21.69 -18.59
C GLU A 173 6.22 20.82 -17.75
N ILE A 174 6.11 19.52 -18.06
CA ILE A 174 5.11 18.62 -17.46
C ILE A 174 5.79 17.30 -17.14
N LYS A 175 5.86 16.99 -15.85
CA LYS A 175 6.40 15.73 -15.36
C LYS A 175 5.31 14.96 -14.65
N SER A 176 4.77 13.93 -15.30
CA SER A 176 3.79 13.05 -14.65
C SER A 176 4.52 12.07 -13.73
N ILE A 177 4.04 11.93 -12.49
CA ILE A 177 4.60 11.04 -11.48
C ILE A 177 3.45 10.27 -10.85
N ILE A 178 3.21 9.05 -11.32
CA ILE A 178 2.10 8.22 -10.84
C ILE A 178 2.55 7.46 -9.59
N HIS A 179 1.97 7.81 -8.45
CA HIS A 179 2.46 7.33 -7.15
C HIS A 179 1.59 6.21 -6.56
N SER A 180 0.27 6.27 -6.70
CA SER A 180 -0.61 5.19 -6.23
C SER A 180 -1.92 5.13 -6.99
N ALA A 181 -2.57 3.97 -6.92
CA ALA A 181 -3.94 3.75 -7.37
C ALA A 181 -4.76 3.20 -6.21
N THR A 182 -6.02 3.63 -6.09
CA THR A 182 -6.93 3.19 -5.02
C THR A 182 -8.34 3.02 -5.58
N TRP A 183 -8.93 1.86 -5.36
CA TRP A 183 -10.32 1.60 -5.73
C TRP A 183 -11.27 2.27 -4.75
N LEU A 184 -12.30 2.93 -5.27
CA LEU A 184 -13.37 3.45 -4.44
C LEU A 184 -14.26 2.29 -3.98
N VAL A 185 -14.63 2.31 -2.69
CA VAL A 185 -15.38 1.25 -2.02
C VAL A 185 -16.69 0.95 -2.76
N ASN A 186 -16.97 -0.34 -3.00
CA ASN A 186 -18.17 -0.83 -3.68
C ASN A 186 -18.40 -0.17 -5.05
N SER A 187 -17.34 0.05 -5.82
CA SER A 187 -17.41 0.63 -7.15
C SER A 187 -16.40 0.01 -8.11
N ASN A 188 -16.61 0.24 -9.40
CA ASN A 188 -15.65 -0.05 -10.45
C ASN A 188 -14.71 1.14 -10.72
N HIS A 189 -14.68 2.13 -9.84
CA HIS A 189 -13.87 3.33 -10.03
C HIS A 189 -12.55 3.20 -9.31
N VAL A 190 -11.48 3.62 -10.00
CA VAL A 190 -10.14 3.75 -9.44
C VAL A 190 -9.70 5.19 -9.57
N VAL A 191 -9.09 5.69 -8.50
CA VAL A 191 -8.46 7.00 -8.45
C VAL A 191 -6.95 6.79 -8.41
N VAL A 192 -6.23 7.59 -9.18
CA VAL A 192 -4.79 7.49 -9.34
C VAL A 192 -4.16 8.83 -8.98
N ALA A 193 -3.25 8.81 -8.01
CA ALA A 193 -2.54 9.98 -7.55
C ALA A 193 -1.37 10.29 -8.52
N ASN A 194 -1.53 11.38 -9.28
CA ASN A 194 -0.46 11.94 -10.11
C ASN A 194 0.22 13.07 -9.33
N LEU A 195 1.24 12.70 -8.58
CA LEU A 195 2.04 13.60 -7.74
C LEU A 195 2.58 14.77 -8.57
N GLY A 196 3.07 14.49 -9.77
CA GLY A 196 3.81 15.48 -10.56
C GLY A 196 2.96 16.54 -11.25
N THR A 197 1.63 16.34 -11.37
CA THR A 197 0.72 17.29 -12.01
C THR A 197 -0.37 17.85 -11.09
N ASP A 198 -0.31 17.55 -9.78
CA ASP A 198 -1.33 17.95 -8.80
C ASP A 198 -2.74 17.48 -9.18
N GLU A 199 -2.85 16.25 -9.67
CA GLU A 199 -4.10 15.66 -10.15
C GLU A 199 -4.39 14.30 -9.53
N LEU A 200 -5.67 14.10 -9.20
CA LEU A 200 -6.28 12.80 -8.93
C LEU A 200 -6.99 12.36 -10.21
N LEU A 201 -6.32 11.50 -10.98
CA LEU A 201 -6.88 10.93 -12.19
C LEU A 201 -7.98 9.93 -11.80
N GLN A 202 -9.04 9.84 -12.59
CA GLN A 202 -10.18 8.97 -12.30
C GLN A 202 -10.44 8.05 -13.49
N TYR A 203 -10.76 6.78 -13.22
CA TYR A 203 -11.09 5.80 -14.25
C TYR A 203 -12.31 4.98 -13.82
N ASN A 204 -13.11 4.57 -14.81
CA ASN A 204 -14.08 3.50 -14.66
C ASN A 204 -13.49 2.20 -15.23
N PHE A 205 -13.53 1.13 -14.46
CA PHE A 205 -13.20 -0.21 -14.91
C PHE A 205 -14.39 -0.80 -15.67
N ASP A 206 -14.18 -0.96 -16.97
CA ASP A 206 -15.08 -1.66 -17.87
C ASP A 206 -14.87 -3.16 -17.70
N VAL A 207 -15.82 -3.80 -17.01
CA VAL A 207 -15.75 -5.23 -16.66
C VAL A 207 -15.85 -6.12 -17.90
N GLU A 208 -16.58 -5.69 -18.93
CA GLU A 208 -16.80 -6.50 -20.14
C GLU A 208 -15.51 -6.55 -20.98
N ASN A 209 -14.88 -5.39 -21.17
CA ASN A 209 -13.63 -5.29 -21.94
C ASN A 209 -12.37 -5.49 -21.10
N GLN A 210 -12.51 -5.59 -19.77
CA GLN A 210 -11.42 -5.65 -18.79
C GLN A 210 -10.41 -4.50 -18.96
N ASP A 211 -10.93 -3.29 -19.09
CA ASP A 211 -10.15 -2.10 -19.44
C ASP A 211 -10.46 -0.91 -18.53
N LEU A 212 -9.54 0.05 -18.42
CA LEU A 212 -9.74 1.29 -17.67
C LEU A 212 -10.10 2.44 -18.61
N LYS A 213 -11.30 2.99 -18.44
CA LYS A 213 -11.80 4.14 -19.21
C LYS A 213 -11.56 5.43 -18.42
N PRO A 214 -10.78 6.40 -18.95
CA PRO A 214 -10.48 7.64 -18.23
C PRO A 214 -11.73 8.50 -18.06
N LEU A 215 -11.79 9.18 -16.92
CA LEU A 215 -12.82 10.14 -16.53
C LEU A 215 -12.17 11.50 -16.25
N LYS A 216 -13.00 12.51 -15.96
CA LYS A 216 -12.50 13.84 -15.63
C LYS A 216 -11.64 13.80 -14.36
N PRO A 217 -10.38 14.26 -14.39
CA PRO A 217 -9.53 14.31 -13.21
C PRO A 217 -10.04 15.36 -12.21
N VAL A 218 -9.69 15.17 -10.94
CA VAL A 218 -9.84 16.19 -9.89
C VAL A 218 -8.49 16.86 -9.69
N LYS A 219 -8.47 18.20 -9.74
CA LYS A 219 -7.26 18.97 -9.43
C LYS A 219 -7.19 19.22 -7.93
N VAL A 220 -6.01 19.03 -7.35
CA VAL A 220 -5.69 19.52 -6.00
C VAL A 220 -4.98 20.86 -6.09
N ALA A 221 -4.68 21.49 -4.95
CA ALA A 221 -3.94 22.74 -4.94
C ALA A 221 -2.57 22.58 -5.61
N ALA A 222 -2.11 23.61 -6.33
CA ALA A 222 -0.81 23.59 -6.97
C ALA A 222 0.31 23.46 -5.92
N GLY A 223 1.27 22.57 -6.15
CA GLY A 223 2.36 22.24 -5.23
C GLY A 223 1.95 21.26 -4.12
N SER A 224 0.78 20.62 -4.19
CA SER A 224 0.36 19.60 -3.22
C SER A 224 1.19 18.32 -3.33
N GLY A 225 1.31 17.78 -4.54
CA GLY A 225 1.91 16.47 -4.80
C GLY A 225 1.12 15.31 -4.19
N PRO A 226 -0.09 14.99 -4.68
CA PRO A 226 -0.90 13.89 -4.14
C PRO A 226 -0.16 12.56 -4.26
N ARG A 227 -0.09 11.80 -3.17
CA ARG A 227 0.77 10.61 -3.07
C ARG A 227 0.00 9.32 -2.88
N HIS A 228 -0.61 9.12 -1.71
CA HIS A 228 -1.40 7.94 -1.35
C HIS A 228 -2.81 8.37 -0.94
N MET A 229 -3.78 7.45 -1.02
CA MET A 229 -5.16 7.71 -0.67
C MET A 229 -5.79 6.55 0.11
N VAL A 230 -6.63 6.89 1.09
CA VAL A 230 -7.55 5.95 1.75
C VAL A 230 -8.99 6.42 1.64
N VAL A 231 -9.93 5.47 1.61
CA VAL A 231 -11.37 5.75 1.52
C VAL A 231 -12.03 5.24 2.79
N ASN A 232 -12.97 6.02 3.34
CA ASN A 232 -13.69 5.58 4.52
C ASN A 232 -14.54 4.32 4.24
N PRO A 233 -14.86 3.49 5.25
CA PRO A 233 -15.56 2.22 5.03
C PRO A 233 -16.95 2.37 4.39
N ASN A 234 -17.60 3.52 4.57
CA ASN A 234 -18.90 3.80 3.96
C ASN A 234 -18.81 4.34 2.52
N GLY A 235 -17.59 4.57 2.00
CA GLY A 235 -17.32 5.00 0.63
C GLY A 235 -17.73 6.43 0.30
N LYS A 236 -17.98 7.29 1.29
CA LYS A 236 -18.44 8.68 1.09
C LYS A 236 -17.31 9.71 1.09
N VAL A 237 -16.16 9.40 1.68
CA VAL A 237 -15.06 10.34 1.86
C VAL A 237 -13.74 9.65 1.55
N ALA A 238 -12.90 10.35 0.79
CA ALA A 238 -11.54 9.96 0.51
C ALA A 238 -10.56 10.96 1.13
N TYR A 239 -9.43 10.44 1.60
CA TYR A 239 -8.36 11.19 2.24
C TYR A 239 -7.08 11.01 1.44
N VAL A 240 -6.56 12.09 0.92
CA VAL A 240 -5.37 12.08 0.05
C VAL A 240 -4.24 12.75 0.82
N VAL A 241 -3.17 12.02 1.07
CA VAL A 241 -1.94 12.63 1.60
C VAL A 241 -1.14 13.25 0.46
N ASN A 242 -0.75 14.50 0.67
CA ASN A 242 0.02 15.32 -0.26
C ASN A 242 1.49 15.36 0.21
N GLU A 243 2.37 14.76 -0.58
CA GLU A 243 3.80 14.56 -0.26
C GLU A 243 4.53 15.90 -0.09
N VAL A 244 4.31 16.83 -1.02
CA VAL A 244 5.07 18.07 -1.14
C VAL A 244 4.55 19.13 -0.19
N ALA A 245 3.23 19.26 -0.05
CA ALA A 245 2.62 20.27 0.83
C ALA A 245 2.55 19.84 2.31
N ASN A 246 2.85 18.58 2.63
CA ASN A 246 2.62 18.00 3.95
C ASN A 246 1.17 18.19 4.46
N THR A 247 0.18 17.95 3.60
CA THR A 247 -1.24 18.09 3.94
C THR A 247 -2.02 16.81 3.68
N ILE A 248 -3.21 16.73 4.25
CA ILE A 248 -4.26 15.79 3.85
C ILE A 248 -5.42 16.58 3.27
N ASP A 249 -5.81 16.25 2.05
CA ASP A 249 -7.07 16.71 1.46
C ASP A 249 -8.19 15.72 1.81
N VAL A 250 -9.31 16.25 2.29
CA VAL A 250 -10.55 15.52 2.54
C VAL A 250 -11.48 15.80 1.36
N LEU A 251 -11.83 14.78 0.59
CA LEU A 251 -12.68 14.90 -0.59
C LEU A 251 -13.95 14.07 -0.43
N SER A 252 -15.10 14.65 -0.77
CA SER A 252 -16.35 13.90 -0.84
C SER A 252 -16.40 13.02 -2.09
N VAL A 253 -16.96 11.83 -1.96
CA VAL A 253 -17.31 10.92 -3.07
C VAL A 253 -18.78 11.13 -3.41
N ASP A 254 -19.09 11.42 -4.68
CA ASP A 254 -20.47 11.57 -5.14
C ASP A 254 -21.26 10.27 -4.98
N LYS A 255 -22.47 10.37 -4.42
CA LYS A 255 -23.30 9.19 -4.16
C LYS A 255 -23.77 8.50 -5.44
N ALA A 256 -24.08 9.28 -6.48
CA ALA A 256 -24.65 8.79 -7.74
C ALA A 256 -23.56 8.34 -8.71
N SER A 257 -22.60 9.20 -9.04
CA SER A 257 -21.55 8.88 -9.99
C SER A 257 -20.43 8.02 -9.40
N LYS A 258 -20.30 7.95 -8.07
CA LYS A 258 -19.18 7.30 -7.36
C LYS A 258 -17.81 7.88 -7.74
N LEU A 259 -17.76 9.19 -7.96
CA LEU A 259 -16.53 9.92 -8.32
C LEU A 259 -16.13 10.90 -7.22
N LEU A 260 -14.85 11.23 -7.15
CA LEU A 260 -14.38 12.31 -6.29
C LEU A 260 -14.90 13.67 -6.77
N LYS A 261 -15.24 14.53 -5.81
CA LYS A 261 -15.61 15.91 -6.05
C LYS A 261 -14.48 16.86 -5.72
N SER A 262 -14.43 17.94 -6.50
CA SER A 262 -13.65 19.15 -6.23
C SER A 262 -14.59 20.28 -5.80
N PRO A 263 -14.13 21.24 -4.98
CA PRO A 263 -12.86 21.22 -4.25
C PRO A 263 -12.86 20.22 -3.08
N SER A 264 -11.71 20.06 -2.41
CA SER A 264 -11.67 19.40 -1.10
C SER A 264 -12.60 20.13 -0.12
N ILE A 265 -13.23 19.38 0.79
CA ILE A 265 -14.06 19.97 1.86
C ILE A 265 -13.20 20.46 3.03
N GLN A 266 -11.97 19.95 3.14
CA GLN A 266 -10.96 20.37 4.09
C GLN A 266 -9.58 20.05 3.54
N THR A 267 -8.62 20.92 3.81
CA THR A 267 -7.19 20.62 3.70
C THR A 267 -6.56 20.90 5.05
N ILE A 268 -5.83 19.93 5.61
CA ILE A 268 -5.24 20.04 6.95
C ILE A 268 -3.75 19.66 6.92
N THR A 269 -2.91 20.39 7.65
CA THR A 269 -1.48 20.09 7.73
C THR A 269 -1.22 18.82 8.56
N THR A 270 -0.17 18.10 8.17
CA THR A 270 0.39 16.96 8.89
C THR A 270 1.62 17.34 9.72
N LEU A 271 1.94 18.62 9.84
CA LEU A 271 3.10 19.10 10.61
C LEU A 271 2.66 19.93 11.82
N PRO A 272 3.46 19.93 12.90
CA PRO A 272 3.34 20.92 13.95
C PRO A 272 3.50 22.35 13.40
N ALA A 273 2.73 23.31 13.93
CA ALA A 273 2.72 24.69 13.42
C ALA A 273 4.09 25.39 13.49
N ASP A 274 4.92 24.98 14.45
CA ASP A 274 6.25 25.49 14.72
C ASP A 274 7.37 24.75 13.97
N PHE A 275 7.08 23.65 13.26
CA PHE A 275 8.07 22.95 12.45
C PHE A 275 8.38 23.72 11.16
N LYS A 276 9.67 23.93 10.86
CA LYS A 276 10.17 24.72 9.71
C LYS A 276 11.24 24.04 8.86
N ALA A 277 11.74 22.87 9.28
CA ALA A 277 12.73 22.15 8.51
C ALA A 277 12.07 21.42 7.31
N PRO A 278 12.86 20.96 6.31
CA PRO A 278 12.30 20.18 5.21
C PRO A 278 11.61 18.91 5.70
N SER A 279 10.41 18.64 5.17
CA SER A 279 9.66 17.42 5.41
C SER A 279 8.87 17.05 4.16
N THR A 280 8.54 15.77 4.00
CA THR A 280 7.61 15.28 2.99
C THR A 280 6.74 14.18 3.57
N SER A 281 5.43 14.25 3.36
CA SER A 281 4.53 13.21 3.84
C SER A 281 4.68 11.94 3.00
N ALA A 282 4.34 10.78 3.55
CA ALA A 282 4.48 9.50 2.86
C ALA A 282 3.23 8.65 2.97
N GLU A 283 3.12 7.85 4.02
CA GLU A 283 2.06 6.85 4.12
C GLU A 283 0.81 7.45 4.76
N ILE A 284 -0.36 6.95 4.40
CA ILE A 284 -1.64 7.28 5.04
C ILE A 284 -2.43 6.00 5.28
N VAL A 285 -2.88 5.78 6.51
CA VAL A 285 -3.65 4.60 6.89
C VAL A 285 -4.87 5.03 7.69
N LEU A 286 -6.03 4.49 7.33
CA LEU A 286 -7.26 4.61 8.09
C LEU A 286 -7.39 3.41 9.04
N SER A 287 -7.74 3.66 10.29
CA SER A 287 -8.03 2.58 11.24
C SER A 287 -9.20 1.72 10.76
N LYS A 288 -9.20 0.43 11.11
CA LYS A 288 -10.25 -0.52 10.69
C LYS A 288 -11.67 -0.06 11.08
N ASN A 289 -11.82 0.63 12.21
CA ASN A 289 -13.09 1.18 12.66
C ASN A 289 -13.48 2.51 11.98
N GLY A 290 -12.63 3.06 11.11
CA GLY A 290 -12.86 4.30 10.37
C GLY A 290 -12.77 5.59 11.19
N LYS A 291 -12.35 5.51 12.47
CA LYS A 291 -12.37 6.64 13.41
C LYS A 291 -11.10 7.48 13.43
N PHE A 292 -9.97 6.94 12.97
CA PHE A 292 -8.68 7.60 13.05
C PHE A 292 -7.89 7.44 11.76
N ILE A 293 -7.20 8.51 11.37
CA ILE A 293 -6.25 8.53 10.26
C ILE A 293 -4.86 8.81 10.82
N TYR A 294 -3.89 8.11 10.25
CA TYR A 294 -2.48 8.24 10.57
C TYR A 294 -1.77 8.63 9.28
N SER A 295 -0.82 9.55 9.36
CA SER A 295 0.05 9.88 8.23
C SER A 295 1.48 10.10 8.67
N SER A 296 2.44 9.58 7.90
CA SER A 296 3.85 9.71 8.24
C SER A 296 4.52 10.90 7.55
N ASN A 297 5.48 11.51 8.24
CA ASN A 297 6.30 12.61 7.73
C ASN A 297 7.78 12.25 7.76
N ARG A 298 8.44 12.29 6.61
CA ARG A 298 9.89 12.07 6.46
C ARG A 298 10.60 13.41 6.62
N GLY A 299 11.55 13.50 7.55
CA GLY A 299 12.25 14.73 7.89
C GLY A 299 11.83 15.28 9.26
N GLN A 300 10.52 15.42 9.49
CA GLN A 300 10.01 15.61 10.87
C GLN A 300 9.98 14.29 11.65
N ASP A 301 9.98 13.15 10.95
CA ASP A 301 10.13 11.79 11.47
C ASP A 301 9.08 11.41 12.53
N SER A 302 7.79 11.64 12.20
CA SER A 302 6.65 11.28 13.03
C SER A 302 5.48 10.67 12.25
N ILE A 303 4.52 10.16 13.03
CA ILE A 303 3.16 9.85 12.62
C ILE A 303 2.22 10.95 13.16
N ALA A 304 1.60 11.71 12.27
CA ALA A 304 0.50 12.61 12.59
C ALA A 304 -0.81 11.82 12.73
N ILE A 305 -1.60 12.14 13.75
CA ILE A 305 -2.79 11.38 14.15
C ILE A 305 -4.01 12.30 14.09
N PHE A 306 -5.05 11.86 13.39
CA PHE A 306 -6.27 12.61 13.20
C PHE A 306 -7.48 11.79 13.62
N LYS A 307 -8.44 12.43 14.29
CA LYS A 307 -9.77 11.88 14.52
C LYS A 307 -10.69 12.26 13.36
N VAL A 308 -11.43 11.27 12.87
CA VAL A 308 -12.45 11.45 11.83
C VAL A 308 -13.76 11.88 12.47
N ASN A 309 -14.35 12.96 11.95
CA ASN A 309 -15.72 13.34 12.26
C ASN A 309 -16.67 12.39 11.53
N GLU A 310 -17.46 11.62 12.27
CA GLU A 310 -18.35 10.60 11.71
C GLU A 310 -19.46 11.17 10.82
N ASN A 311 -19.80 12.45 10.97
CA ASN A 311 -20.89 13.10 10.25
C ASN A 311 -20.49 13.54 8.83
N ASP A 312 -19.36 14.23 8.71
CA ASP A 312 -18.92 14.88 7.47
C ASP A 312 -17.56 14.37 6.96
N GLY A 313 -16.85 13.54 7.73
CA GLY A 313 -15.54 13.01 7.41
C GLY A 313 -14.39 14.01 7.57
N THR A 314 -14.62 15.21 8.10
CA THR A 314 -13.53 16.14 8.40
C THR A 314 -12.60 15.59 9.48
N LEU A 315 -11.35 16.05 9.47
CA LEU A 315 -10.28 15.62 10.35
C LEU A 315 -9.99 16.66 11.42
N THR A 316 -9.81 16.18 12.64
CA THR A 316 -9.23 16.96 13.75
C THR A 316 -7.91 16.35 14.13
N LEU A 317 -6.82 17.13 14.11
CA LEU A 317 -5.52 16.70 14.60
C LEU A 317 -5.62 16.40 16.11
N VAL A 318 -5.22 15.19 16.52
CA VAL A 318 -5.22 14.78 17.94
C VAL A 318 -3.82 14.67 18.52
N GLY A 319 -2.79 14.49 17.70
CA GLY A 319 -1.41 14.46 18.17
C GLY A 319 -0.40 14.04 17.12
N PHE A 320 0.85 14.00 17.54
CA PHE A 320 1.99 13.49 16.78
C PHE A 320 2.73 12.48 17.65
N GLU A 321 3.20 11.40 17.04
CA GLU A 321 4.08 10.44 17.71
C GLU A 321 5.36 10.27 16.89
N SER A 322 6.53 10.42 17.52
CA SER A 322 7.81 10.21 16.81
C SER A 322 7.91 8.77 16.33
N SER A 323 8.42 8.53 15.12
CA SER A 323 8.63 7.17 14.60
C SER A 323 9.80 6.43 15.27
N ARG A 324 10.54 7.11 16.16
CA ARG A 324 11.74 6.64 16.88
C ARG A 324 12.95 6.33 15.97
N GLY A 325 12.84 6.64 14.69
CA GLY A 325 13.91 6.52 13.70
C GLY A 325 13.85 7.66 12.69
N LYS A 326 14.38 7.47 11.49
CA LYS A 326 14.44 8.48 10.43
C LYS A 326 13.82 8.03 9.12
N GLY A 327 13.05 8.91 8.49
CA GLY A 327 12.38 8.65 7.22
C GLY A 327 11.31 7.55 7.31
N PRO A 328 10.24 7.72 8.11
CA PRO A 328 9.13 6.77 8.20
C PRO A 328 8.33 6.72 6.88
N ARG A 329 8.85 6.00 5.88
CA ARG A 329 8.25 5.93 4.54
C ARG A 329 7.04 5.00 4.46
N GLY A 330 7.01 3.96 5.30
CA GLY A 330 5.93 2.99 5.34
C GLY A 330 5.57 2.61 6.77
N PHE A 331 4.29 2.41 7.02
CA PHE A 331 3.78 1.84 8.26
C PHE A 331 2.47 1.09 7.97
N THR A 332 2.06 0.24 8.90
CA THR A 332 0.81 -0.51 8.81
C THR A 332 0.09 -0.54 10.15
N ILE A 333 -1.21 -0.78 10.10
CA ILE A 333 -2.06 -0.94 11.29
C ILE A 333 -2.76 -2.29 11.19
N TYR A 334 -2.63 -3.11 12.23
CA TYR A 334 -3.34 -4.38 12.32
C TYR A 334 -3.82 -4.62 13.76
N GLY A 335 -5.14 -4.70 13.94
CA GLY A 335 -5.76 -4.65 15.26
C GLY A 335 -5.43 -3.32 15.96
N ASP A 336 -4.95 -3.41 17.20
CA ASP A 336 -4.54 -2.25 18.01
C ASP A 336 -3.03 -1.98 17.93
N TRP A 337 -2.38 -2.36 16.83
CA TRP A 337 -0.94 -2.20 16.65
C TRP A 337 -0.65 -1.37 15.43
N LEU A 338 0.23 -0.38 15.60
CA LEU A 338 0.85 0.33 14.50
C LEU A 338 2.33 -0.07 14.46
N ILE A 339 2.80 -0.48 13.28
CA ILE A 339 4.19 -0.84 13.06
C ILE A 339 4.72 0.09 11.97
N VAL A 340 5.82 0.80 12.26
CA VAL A 340 6.45 1.76 11.35
C VAL A 340 7.86 1.34 11.03
N THR A 341 8.25 1.44 9.76
CA THR A 341 9.64 1.27 9.34
C THR A 341 10.26 2.60 8.95
N ASN A 342 11.51 2.79 9.34
CA ASN A 342 12.28 3.99 9.12
C ASN A 342 13.38 3.73 8.09
N GLN A 343 13.18 4.24 6.88
CA GLN A 343 14.03 3.98 5.71
C GLN A 343 15.49 4.36 5.96
N ASN A 344 15.74 5.49 6.64
CA ASN A 344 17.05 6.12 6.72
C ASN A 344 17.81 5.78 8.00
N SER A 345 17.15 5.13 8.97
CA SER A 345 17.79 4.62 10.20
C SER A 345 17.82 3.10 10.30
N ASP A 346 17.28 2.39 9.28
CA ASP A 346 17.32 0.94 9.16
C ASP A 346 16.69 0.22 10.36
N ASP A 347 15.55 0.70 10.82
CA ASP A 347 14.84 0.15 11.97
C ASP A 347 13.32 0.13 11.79
N MET A 348 12.66 -0.59 12.69
CA MET A 348 11.21 -0.70 12.77
C MET A 348 10.79 -0.68 14.23
N TYR A 349 9.69 0.00 14.52
CA TYR A 349 9.15 0.15 15.88
C TYR A 349 7.67 -0.23 15.94
N VAL A 350 7.26 -0.77 17.10
CA VAL A 350 5.87 -1.18 17.37
C VAL A 350 5.24 -0.27 18.41
N PHE A 351 4.04 0.21 18.10
CA PHE A 351 3.22 1.06 18.94
C PHE A 351 1.89 0.36 19.24
N LYS A 352 1.40 0.51 20.47
CA LYS A 352 0.02 0.19 20.81
C LYS A 352 -0.86 1.38 20.45
N VAL A 353 -1.97 1.12 19.78
CA VAL A 353 -2.98 2.12 19.45
C VAL A 353 -4.01 2.14 20.59
N ASP A 354 -4.26 3.31 21.16
CA ASP A 354 -5.42 3.53 22.01
C ASP A 354 -6.68 3.61 21.12
N SER A 355 -7.58 2.64 21.26
CA SER A 355 -8.78 2.53 20.41
C SER A 355 -9.82 3.64 20.67
N THR A 356 -9.71 4.36 21.78
CA THR A 356 -10.60 5.45 22.18
C THR A 356 -10.07 6.80 21.72
N THR A 357 -8.77 7.04 21.85
CA THR A 357 -8.15 8.34 21.55
C THR A 357 -7.43 8.38 20.20
N GLY A 358 -7.05 7.21 19.66
CA GLY A 358 -6.20 7.07 18.48
C GLY A 358 -4.72 7.33 18.75
N LEU A 359 -4.35 7.73 19.97
CA LEU A 359 -2.96 8.03 20.31
C LEU A 359 -2.12 6.75 20.32
N LEU A 360 -0.83 6.93 20.05
CA LEU A 360 0.13 5.84 19.93
C LEU A 360 1.00 5.79 21.19
N GLN A 361 1.14 4.61 21.78
CA GLN A 361 2.06 4.35 22.87
C GLN A 361 3.21 3.47 22.38
N CYS A 362 4.44 3.98 22.46
CA CYS A 362 5.62 3.19 22.16
C CYS A 362 5.71 1.99 23.10
N THR A 363 5.90 0.79 22.54
CA THR A 363 6.00 -0.46 23.31
C THR A 363 7.42 -0.75 23.80
N GLY A 364 8.40 0.01 23.33
CA GLY A 364 9.84 -0.28 23.49
C GLY A 364 10.37 -1.37 22.55
N LYS A 365 9.50 -2.06 21.79
CA LYS A 365 9.93 -3.09 20.83
C LYS A 365 10.46 -2.43 19.56
N SER A 366 11.68 -2.79 19.20
CA SER A 366 12.36 -2.34 17.98
C SER A 366 13.07 -3.50 17.29
N TYR A 367 13.23 -3.38 15.97
CA TYR A 367 13.85 -4.41 15.13
C TYR A 367 14.75 -3.73 14.11
N LYS A 368 15.96 -4.27 13.91
CA LYS A 368 16.83 -3.86 12.82
C LYS A 368 16.26 -4.37 11.50
N ILE A 369 16.05 -3.49 10.54
CA ILE A 369 15.67 -3.86 9.18
C ILE A 369 16.15 -2.79 8.21
N ASN A 370 17.04 -3.19 7.31
CA ASN A 370 17.70 -2.23 6.44
C ASN A 370 16.77 -1.74 5.34
N THR A 371 16.70 -0.41 5.18
CA THR A 371 16.04 0.30 4.08
C THR A 371 14.65 -0.23 3.73
N ALA A 372 13.88 -0.62 4.75
CA ALA A 372 12.49 -1.02 4.61
C ALA A 372 11.58 0.20 4.41
N VAL A 373 10.58 0.04 3.53
CA VAL A 373 9.76 1.15 3.04
C VAL A 373 8.28 0.83 2.85
N CYS A 374 7.90 -0.45 2.93
CA CYS A 374 6.51 -0.90 2.90
C CYS A 374 6.31 -2.03 3.91
N LEU A 375 5.22 -1.97 4.67
CA LEU A 375 4.80 -2.97 5.63
C LEU A 375 3.38 -3.43 5.29
N HIS A 376 3.15 -4.74 5.25
CA HIS A 376 1.85 -5.33 5.01
C HIS A 376 1.61 -6.47 6.00
N VAL A 377 0.45 -6.53 6.64
CA VAL A 377 0.07 -7.64 7.51
C VAL A 377 -1.08 -8.41 6.86
N ALA A 378 -0.93 -9.73 6.77
CA ALA A 378 -1.98 -10.61 6.30
C ALA A 378 -1.98 -11.94 7.04
N GLU A 379 -3.16 -12.55 7.10
CA GLU A 379 -3.38 -13.85 7.75
C GLU A 379 -3.04 -14.99 6.78
N PHE A 380 -2.25 -15.96 7.22
CA PHE A 380 -1.83 -17.13 6.44
C PHE A 380 -1.90 -18.42 7.25
#